data_AF-A0A2T0WH16-F1
#
_entry.id   AF-A0A2T0WH16-F1
#
_cell.length_a   1.000
_cell.length_b   1.000
_cell.length_c   1.000
_cell.angle_alpha   90.00
_cell.angle_beta   90.00
_cell.angle_gamma   90.00
#
_symmetry.space_group_name_H-M   'P 1'
#
loop_
_entity.id
_entity.type
_entity.pdbx_description
1 polymer ?
#
loop_
_entity_poly.entity_id
_entity_poly.type
_entity_poly.pdbx_seq_one_letter_code
_entity_poly.pdbx_strand_id
1 'polypeptide(L)'
;MKEDLKKKAEELEQTLSMQLNIAKKDSEDWIKVGAGALVGGLVAFSVFRLLSGKKNKKTEQVLKVLEREGLLDEDLEKKLTQKQKSGFLGRVGALMLPVLISYGKQQFINQIGKQDTELEDE
;
A
#
# COMPACT_ATOMS: atom_id res chain seq x y z
N MET A 1 44.56 -36.71 5.05
CA MET A 1 44.52 -35.73 3.93
C MET A 1 43.27 -35.86 3.06
N LYS A 2 43.05 -36.98 2.33
CA LYS A 2 41.84 -37.13 1.48
C LYS A 2 40.54 -37.20 2.29
N GLU A 3 40.55 -37.84 3.46
CA GLU A 3 39.38 -37.93 4.34
C GLU A 3 39.05 -36.60 5.02
N ASP A 4 40.06 -35.84 5.45
CA ASP A 4 39.88 -34.51 6.05
C ASP A 4 39.28 -33.51 5.07
N LEU A 5 39.69 -33.59 3.80
CA LEU A 5 39.13 -32.80 2.70
C LEU A 5 37.66 -33.18 2.43
N LYS A 6 37.32 -34.46 2.53
CA LYS A 6 35.95 -34.95 2.37
C LYS A 6 35.03 -34.46 3.49
N LYS A 7 35.48 -34.57 4.75
CA LYS A 7 34.76 -34.03 5.91
C LYS A 7 34.52 -32.53 5.80
N LYS A 8 35.55 -31.77 5.38
CA LYS A 8 35.41 -30.32 5.19
C LYS A 8 34.42 -29.98 4.07
N ALA A 9 34.40 -30.74 2.98
CA ALA A 9 33.42 -30.54 1.92
C ALA A 9 31.99 -30.82 2.41
N GLU A 10 31.81 -31.88 3.20
CA GLU A 10 30.53 -32.30 3.77
C GLU A 10 30.00 -31.29 4.81
N GLU A 11 30.87 -30.76 5.66
CA GLU A 11 30.56 -29.65 6.59
C GLU A 11 30.21 -28.36 5.84
N LEU A 12 30.87 -28.08 4.71
CA LEU A 12 30.56 -26.94 3.86
C LEU A 12 29.20 -27.09 3.18
N GLU A 13 28.87 -28.26 2.64
CA GLU A 13 27.55 -28.54 2.07
C GLU A 13 26.44 -28.45 3.13
N GLN A 14 26.71 -28.95 4.33
CA GLN A 14 25.78 -28.85 5.44
C GLN A 14 25.56 -27.40 5.88
N THR A 15 26.61 -26.59 5.91
CA THR A 15 26.54 -25.15 6.24
C THR A 15 25.83 -24.35 5.14
N LEU A 16 26.08 -24.68 3.87
CA LEU A 16 25.46 -24.01 2.73
C LEU A 16 23.97 -24.34 2.66
N SER A 17 23.60 -25.61 2.87
CA SER A 17 22.20 -26.03 2.93
C SER A 17 21.44 -25.41 4.10
N MET A 18 22.07 -25.24 5.26
CA MET A 18 21.50 -24.51 6.39
C MET A 18 21.23 -23.04 6.03
N GLN A 19 22.21 -22.34 5.44
CA GLN A 19 22.05 -20.94 5.03
C GLN A 19 20.97 -20.77 3.95
N LEU A 20 20.91 -21.69 3.00
CA LEU A 20 19.93 -21.67 1.92
C LEU A 20 18.51 -21.94 2.46
N ASN A 21 18.37 -22.81 3.46
CA ASN A 21 17.08 -23.09 4.09
C ASN A 21 16.56 -21.92 4.94
N ILE A 22 17.46 -21.21 5.65
CA ILE A 22 17.14 -19.97 6.36
C ILE A 22 16.70 -18.89 5.36
N ALA A 23 17.50 -18.67 4.32
CA ALA A 23 17.17 -17.69 3.28
C ALA A 23 15.84 -18.01 2.59
N LYS A 24 15.54 -19.29 2.34
CA LYS A 24 14.27 -19.71 1.73
C LYS A 24 13.07 -19.47 2.64
N LYS A 25 13.22 -19.69 3.95
CA LYS A 25 12.20 -19.36 4.95
C LYS A 25 11.97 -17.84 5.04
N ASP A 26 13.04 -17.06 5.15
CA ASP A 26 12.94 -15.61 5.21
C ASP A 26 12.31 -15.04 3.94
N SER A 27 12.67 -15.59 2.77
CA SER A 27 12.10 -15.21 1.48
C SER A 27 10.59 -15.41 1.44
N GLU A 28 10.07 -16.48 2.03
CA GLU A 28 8.65 -16.81 1.97
C GLU A 28 7.78 -15.76 2.65
N ASP A 29 8.24 -15.22 3.79
CA ASP A 29 7.55 -14.17 4.52
C ASP A 29 7.66 -12.82 3.79
N TRP A 30 8.83 -12.50 3.23
CA TRP A 30 9.00 -11.31 2.39
C TRP A 30 8.18 -11.37 1.11
N ILE A 31 7.98 -12.56 0.52
CA ILE A 31 7.10 -12.75 -0.64
C ILE A 31 5.65 -12.50 -0.26
N LYS A 32 5.17 -12.99 0.89
CA LYS A 32 3.79 -12.76 1.36
C LYS A 32 3.54 -11.26 1.61
N VAL A 33 4.47 -10.58 2.27
CA VAL A 33 4.39 -9.13 2.52
C VAL A 33 4.49 -8.33 1.22
N GLY A 34 5.43 -8.69 0.34
CA GLY A 34 5.63 -8.05 -0.96
C GLY A 34 4.42 -8.21 -1.88
N ALA A 35 3.80 -9.39 -1.91
CA ALA A 35 2.58 -9.65 -2.65
C ALA A 35 1.40 -8.81 -2.11
N GLY A 36 1.23 -8.77 -0.79
CA GLY A 36 0.20 -7.93 -0.15
C GLY A 36 0.37 -6.44 -0.45
N ALA A 37 1.61 -5.94 -0.39
CA ALA A 37 1.91 -4.55 -0.71
C ALA A 37 1.64 -4.21 -2.19
N LEU A 38 1.99 -5.10 -3.12
CA LEU A 38 1.70 -4.91 -4.55
C LEU A 38 0.19 -4.87 -4.83
N VAL A 39 -0.57 -5.83 -4.29
CA VAL A 39 -2.04 -5.86 -4.45
C VAL A 39 -2.67 -4.60 -3.84
N GLY A 40 -2.27 -4.23 -2.63
CA GLY A 40 -2.75 -3.01 -1.97
C GLY A 40 -2.41 -1.74 -2.78
N GLY A 41 -1.21 -1.66 -3.32
CA GLY A 41 -0.76 -0.57 -4.18
C GLY A 41 -1.58 -0.44 -5.47
N LEU A 42 -1.87 -1.56 -6.15
CA LEU A 42 -2.71 -1.57 -7.35
C LEU A 42 -4.14 -1.10 -7.07
N VAL A 43 -4.73 -1.56 -5.97
CA VAL A 43 -6.08 -1.13 -5.55
C VAL A 43 -6.09 0.36 -5.24
N ALA A 44 -5.17 0.85 -4.41
CA ALA A 44 -5.07 2.27 -4.09
C ALA A 44 -4.87 3.14 -5.33
N PHE A 45 -4.01 2.70 -6.27
CA PHE A 45 -3.76 3.39 -7.53
C PHE A 45 -5.02 3.48 -8.41
N SER A 46 -5.77 2.38 -8.54
CA SER A 46 -7.01 2.35 -9.32
C SER A 46 -8.07 3.33 -8.78
N VAL A 47 -8.24 3.37 -7.45
CA VAL A 47 -9.17 4.29 -6.78
C VAL A 47 -8.72 5.74 -6.98
N PHE A 48 -7.44 6.03 -6.78
CA PHE A 48 -6.89 7.37 -7.01
C PHE A 48 -7.06 7.83 -8.46
N ARG A 49 -6.82 6.94 -9.43
CA ARG A 49 -7.00 7.19 -10.87
C ARG A 49 -8.46 7.54 -11.19
N LEU A 50 -9.41 6.79 -10.63
CA LEU A 50 -10.85 7.03 -10.83
C LEU A 50 -11.28 8.38 -10.24
N LEU A 51 -10.82 8.71 -9.04
CA LEU A 51 -11.16 9.95 -8.34
C LEU A 51 -10.52 11.19 -8.98
N SER A 52 -9.28 11.08 -9.47
CA SER A 52 -8.56 12.21 -10.09
C SER A 52 -9.07 12.57 -11.50
N GLY A 53 -9.80 11.67 -12.17
CA GLY A 53 -10.31 11.90 -13.53
C GLY A 53 -11.55 12.81 -13.62
N LYS A 54 -12.19 13.14 -12.51
CA LYS A 54 -13.45 13.90 -12.49
C LYS A 54 -13.18 15.39 -12.68
N LYS A 55 -13.07 15.86 -13.93
CA LYS A 55 -13.08 17.29 -14.26
C LYS A 55 -14.37 17.92 -13.74
N ASN A 56 -14.24 19.07 -13.07
CA ASN A 56 -15.35 19.73 -12.42
C ASN A 56 -16.21 20.43 -13.48
N LYS A 57 -17.27 19.76 -13.96
CA LYS A 57 -18.20 20.28 -14.99
C LYS A 57 -18.76 21.68 -14.63
N LYS A 58 -18.87 21.96 -13.33
CA LYS A 58 -19.29 23.27 -12.80
C LYS A 58 -18.27 24.37 -13.09
N THR A 59 -16.97 24.09 -12.91
CA THR A 59 -15.89 25.04 -13.25
C THR A 59 -15.87 25.33 -14.74
N GLU A 60 -16.10 24.31 -15.58
CA GLU A 60 -16.14 24.46 -17.04
C GLU A 60 -17.36 25.28 -17.50
N GLN A 61 -18.52 25.10 -16.85
CA GLN A 61 -19.70 25.93 -17.11
C GLN A 61 -19.50 27.38 -16.68
N VAL A 62 -18.86 27.62 -15.54
CA VAL A 62 -18.56 28.97 -15.04
C VAL A 62 -17.58 29.68 -15.97
N LEU A 63 -16.50 29.01 -16.40
CA LEU A 63 -15.56 29.56 -17.39
C LEU A 63 -16.26 29.98 -18.70
N LYS A 64 -17.15 29.13 -19.23
CA LYS A 64 -17.92 29.43 -20.45
C LYS A 64 -18.87 30.62 -20.29
N VAL A 65 -19.46 30.81 -19.11
CA VAL A 65 -20.33 31.98 -18.85
C VAL A 65 -19.51 33.25 -18.72
N LEU A 66 -18.39 33.24 -18.00
CA LEU A 66 -17.49 34.40 -17.90
C LEU A 66 -16.90 34.81 -19.25
N GLU A 67 -16.57 33.84 -20.11
CA GLU A 67 -16.08 34.10 -21.48
C GLU A 67 -17.17 34.76 -22.34
N ARG A 68 -18.41 34.27 -22.23
CA ARG A 68 -19.56 34.82 -22.97
C ARG A 68 -19.91 36.24 -22.54
N GLU A 69 -19.67 36.59 -21.27
CA GLU A 69 -19.92 37.92 -20.72
C GLU A 69 -18.70 38.86 -20.83
N GLY A 70 -17.58 38.39 -21.40
CA GLY A 70 -16.36 39.20 -21.56
C GLY A 70 -15.65 39.52 -20.23
N LEU A 71 -15.95 38.77 -19.17
CA LEU A 71 -15.41 38.93 -17.82
C LEU A 71 -14.29 37.92 -17.51
N LEU A 72 -13.92 37.10 -18.51
CA LEU A 72 -12.87 36.11 -18.36
C LEU A 72 -11.50 36.78 -18.54
N ASP A 73 -10.82 37.04 -17.42
CA ASP A 73 -9.44 37.49 -17.39
C ASP A 73 -8.48 36.30 -17.17
N GLU A 74 -7.26 36.35 -17.68
CA GLU A 74 -6.27 35.26 -17.58
C GLU A 74 -5.96 34.90 -16.12
N ASP A 75 -6.01 35.90 -15.22
CA ASP A 75 -5.82 35.72 -13.79
C ASP A 75 -7.01 35.03 -13.12
N LEU A 76 -8.24 35.28 -13.60
CA LEU A 76 -9.47 34.64 -13.13
C LEU A 76 -9.55 33.19 -13.61
N GLU A 77 -9.18 32.94 -14.87
CA GLU A 77 -9.09 31.59 -15.43
C GLU A 77 -8.08 30.74 -14.65
N LYS A 78 -6.89 31.28 -14.36
CA LYS A 78 -5.88 30.61 -13.54
C LYS A 78 -6.41 30.32 -12.13
N LYS A 79 -7.07 31.26 -11.46
CA LYS A 79 -7.62 31.07 -10.10
C LYS A 79 -8.75 30.05 -10.05
N LEU A 80 -9.62 30.01 -11.05
CA LEU A 80 -10.75 29.07 -11.13
C LEU A 80 -10.33 27.66 -11.55
N THR A 81 -9.28 27.56 -12.37
CA THR A 81 -8.70 26.30 -12.84
C THR A 81 -7.63 25.74 -11.89
N GLN A 82 -7.13 26.58 -10.97
CA GLN A 82 -6.18 26.16 -9.94
C GLN A 82 -6.79 25.03 -9.12
N LYS A 83 -6.17 23.85 -9.17
CA LYS A 83 -6.59 22.69 -8.39
C LYS A 83 -6.68 23.09 -6.91
N GLN A 84 -7.91 23.16 -6.40
CA GLN A 84 -8.18 23.38 -4.99
C GLN A 84 -7.41 22.32 -4.19
N LYS A 85 -6.41 22.75 -3.41
CA LYS A 85 -5.56 21.85 -2.62
C LYS A 85 -6.50 21.06 -1.68
N SER A 86 -6.63 19.77 -1.94
CA SER A 86 -7.59 18.87 -1.28
C SER A 86 -7.31 18.78 0.23
N GLY A 87 -7.97 19.64 1.01
CA GLY A 87 -7.89 19.63 2.47
C GLY A 87 -8.75 18.55 3.12
N PHE A 88 -9.80 18.06 2.43
CA PHE A 88 -10.72 17.05 2.97
C PHE A 88 -10.05 15.68 3.10
N LEU A 89 -9.33 15.22 2.08
CA LEU A 89 -8.64 13.92 2.13
C LEU A 89 -7.52 13.91 3.17
N GLY A 90 -6.81 15.03 3.34
CA GLY A 90 -5.79 15.18 4.40
C GLY A 90 -6.39 15.13 5.80
N ARG A 91 -7.53 15.79 6.05
CA ARG A 91 -8.19 15.81 7.36
C ARG A 91 -8.87 14.48 7.69
N VAL A 92 -9.59 13.90 6.75
CA VAL A 92 -10.23 12.59 6.93
C VAL A 92 -9.17 11.50 7.04
N GLY A 93 -8.13 11.54 6.20
CA GLY A 93 -7.01 10.60 6.25
C GLY A 93 -6.32 10.63 7.62
N ALA A 94 -6.02 11.81 8.16
CA ALA A 94 -5.39 11.95 9.48
C ALA A 94 -6.23 11.34 10.63
N LEU A 95 -7.57 11.38 10.53
CA LEU A 95 -8.46 10.80 11.53
C LEU A 95 -8.72 9.30 11.31
N MET A 96 -8.84 8.85 10.05
CA MET A 96 -9.11 7.45 9.72
C MET A 96 -7.88 6.56 9.88
N LEU A 97 -6.66 7.05 9.61
CA LEU A 97 -5.43 6.23 9.68
C LEU A 97 -5.24 5.55 11.04
N PRO A 98 -5.30 6.28 12.17
CA PRO A 98 -5.14 5.68 13.49
C PRO A 98 -6.26 4.68 13.81
N VAL A 99 -7.51 5.00 13.43
CA VAL A 99 -8.67 4.12 13.66
C VAL A 99 -8.53 2.83 12.87
N LEU A 100 -8.13 2.90 11.60
CA LEU A 100 -7.91 1.73 10.74
C LEU A 100 -6.75 0.87 11.25
N ILE A 101 -5.65 1.49 11.69
CA ILE A 101 -4.51 0.76 12.29
C ILE A 101 -4.97 0.05 13.57
N SER A 102 -5.71 0.74 14.44
CA SER A 102 -6.19 0.17 15.70
C SER A 102 -7.16 -1.00 15.45
N TYR A 103 -8.09 -0.83 14.53
CA TYR A 103 -9.04 -1.88 14.13
C TYR A 103 -8.33 -3.08 13.46
N GLY A 104 -7.39 -2.81 12.56
CA GLY A 104 -6.58 -3.85 11.91
C GLY A 104 -5.77 -4.66 12.92
N LYS A 105 -5.14 -3.98 13.89
CA LYS A 105 -4.45 -4.63 15.01
C LYS A 105 -5.41 -5.53 15.81
N GLN A 106 -6.61 -5.03 16.13
CA GLN A 106 -7.58 -5.79 16.92
C GLN A 106 -8.10 -7.03 16.16
N GLN A 107 -8.38 -6.92 14.87
CA GLN A 107 -8.78 -8.07 14.05
C GLN A 107 -7.65 -9.10 13.89
N PHE A 108 -6.41 -8.64 13.72
CA PHE A 108 -5.26 -9.53 13.64
C PHE A 108 -5.03 -10.28 14.95
N ILE A 109 -5.12 -9.59 16.10
CA ILE A 109 -5.04 -10.22 17.42
C ILE A 109 -6.17 -11.22 17.62
N ASN A 110 -7.40 -10.88 17.21
CA ASN A 110 -8.53 -11.80 17.33
C ASN A 110 -8.43 -13.02 16.41
N GLN A 111 -7.78 -12.91 15.25
CA GLN A 111 -7.53 -14.06 14.37
C GLN A 111 -6.42 -14.96 14.90
N ILE A 112 -5.35 -14.40 15.46
CA ILE A 112 -4.31 -15.17 16.13
C ILE A 112 -4.89 -15.89 17.36
N GLY A 113 -5.61 -15.17 18.23
CA GLY A 113 -6.22 -15.78 19.42
C GLY A 113 -7.29 -16.83 19.09
N LYS A 114 -7.93 -16.77 17.94
CA LYS A 114 -8.84 -17.82 17.44
C LYS A 114 -8.08 -19.04 16.92
N GLN A 115 -6.95 -18.85 16.22
CA GLN A 115 -6.10 -19.96 15.79
C GLN A 115 -5.48 -20.73 16.97
N ASP A 116 -5.16 -20.05 18.06
CA ASP A 116 -4.65 -20.71 19.27
C ASP A 116 -5.73 -21.50 20.02
N THR A 117 -7.03 -21.14 19.88
CA THR A 117 -8.14 -21.86 20.54
C THR A 117 -8.60 -23.09 19.75
N GLU A 118 -8.45 -23.11 18.42
CA GLU A 118 -8.78 -24.28 17.58
C GLU A 118 -7.76 -25.43 17.66
N LEU A 119 -6.61 -25.24 18.34
CA LEU A 119 -5.57 -26.28 18.50
C LEU A 119 -5.62 -27.02 19.86
N GLU A 120 -6.55 -26.67 20.76
CA GLU A 120 -6.73 -27.35 22.06
C GLU A 120 -7.92 -28.32 22.09
N ASP A 121 -8.74 -28.39 21.02
CA ASP A 121 -9.96 -29.21 20.93
C ASP A 121 -9.90 -30.33 19.83
N GLU A 122 -8.70 -30.79 19.42
CA GLU A 122 -8.49 -32.06 18.66
C GLU A 122 -7.75 -33.13 19.47
#